data_AF-A0A2P4X9S7-F1
#
_entry.id   AF-A0A2P4X9S7-F1
#
_cell.length_a   1.000
_cell.length_b   1.000
_cell.length_c   1.000
_cell.angle_alpha   90.00
_cell.angle_beta   90.00
_cell.angle_gamma   90.00
#
_symmetry.space_group_name_H-M   'P 1'
#
loop_
_entity.id
_entity.type
_entity.pdbx_description
1 polymer ?
#
loop_
_entity_poly.entity_id
_entity_poly.type
_entity_poly.pdbx_seq_one_letter_code
_entity_poly.pdbx_strand_id
1 'polypeptide(L)'
;MSITSARASLPLELHEYIQEMRVLAASLVGNPLPEHIQMTVFMDSLKVGPSRTQLFRVHANTTEEAIWIALQEEYNRRQARSPTSVWQGHNVSAGAVQ
;
A
#
# COMPACT_ATOMS: atom_id res chain seq x y z
N MET A 1 25.44 30.59 43.09
CA MET A 1 24.19 30.76 42.31
C MET A 1 24.17 29.70 41.22
N SER A 2 23.36 28.66 41.43
CA SER A 2 23.17 27.57 40.47
C SER A 2 22.18 27.99 39.40
N ILE A 3 22.46 27.67 38.13
CA ILE A 3 21.40 27.19 37.24
C ILE A 3 21.94 25.96 36.53
N THR A 4 21.63 24.82 37.13
CA THR A 4 21.46 23.52 36.48
C THR A 4 20.76 23.65 35.14
N SER A 5 21.37 23.17 34.06
CA SER A 5 20.61 22.50 33.00
C SER A 5 21.53 21.54 32.26
N ALA A 6 21.58 20.31 32.78
CA ALA A 6 21.79 19.15 31.93
C ALA A 6 20.67 19.20 30.88
N ARG A 7 20.97 19.77 29.70
CA ARG A 7 19.99 19.83 28.63
C ARG A 7 19.90 18.42 28.05
N ALA A 8 18.90 17.73 28.57
CA ALA A 8 18.50 16.39 28.25
C ALA A 8 18.65 16.10 26.75
N SER A 9 19.40 15.04 26.46
CA SER A 9 19.24 14.25 25.26
C SER A 9 17.75 13.89 25.09
N LEU A 10 17.26 13.93 23.84
CA LEU A 10 15.88 13.76 23.30
C LEU A 10 15.34 15.11 22.77
N PRO A 11 14.77 15.25 21.54
CA PRO A 11 14.61 14.38 20.37
C PRO A 11 14.98 15.12 19.06
N LEU A 12 16.20 15.68 18.97
CA LEU A 12 16.64 16.46 17.79
C LEU A 12 16.53 15.64 16.50
N GLU A 13 16.83 14.35 16.54
CA GLU A 13 16.67 13.46 15.38
C GLU A 13 15.24 13.43 14.83
N LEU A 14 14.22 13.36 15.68
CA LEU A 14 12.83 13.29 15.17
C LEU A 14 12.40 14.63 14.60
N HIS A 15 12.80 15.74 15.23
CA HIS A 15 12.49 17.06 14.72
C HIS A 15 13.22 17.33 13.40
N GLU A 16 14.50 16.98 13.31
CA GLU A 16 15.33 17.10 12.12
C GLU A 16 14.82 16.20 11.00
N TYR A 17 14.47 14.94 11.31
CA TYR A 17 13.80 14.01 10.40
C TYR A 17 12.45 14.53 9.87
N ILE A 18 11.59 15.05 10.74
CA ILE A 18 10.30 15.64 10.34
C ILE A 18 10.52 16.85 9.43
N GLN A 19 11.53 17.66 9.73
CA GLN A 19 11.87 18.83 8.93
C GLN A 19 12.44 18.44 7.57
N GLU A 20 13.33 17.44 7.49
CA GLU A 20 13.81 16.91 6.21
C GLU A 20 12.68 16.31 5.38
N MET A 21 11.79 15.53 6.00
CA MET A 21 10.62 14.96 5.32
C MET A 21 9.68 16.05 4.79
N ARG A 22 9.48 17.14 5.55
CA ARG A 22 8.70 18.30 5.10
C ARG A 22 9.38 19.05 3.97
N VAL A 23 10.70 19.21 4.01
CA VAL A 23 11.47 19.88 2.95
C VAL A 23 11.44 19.05 1.66
N LEU A 24 11.66 17.74 1.74
CA LEU A 24 11.54 16.82 0.61
C LEU A 24 10.14 16.84 0.00
N ALA A 25 9.09 16.81 0.83
CA ALA A 25 7.71 16.92 0.37
C ALA A 25 7.44 18.30 -0.28
N ALA A 26 7.94 19.39 0.30
CA ALA A 26 7.78 20.74 -0.25
C ALA A 26 8.55 20.95 -1.56
N SER A 27 9.74 20.36 -1.71
CA SER A 27 10.50 20.36 -2.96
C SER A 27 9.76 19.65 -4.09
N LEU A 28 8.89 18.70 -3.77
CA LEU A 28 8.04 18.00 -4.74
C LEU A 28 6.74 18.76 -5.06
N VAL A 29 6.25 19.63 -4.15
CA VAL A 29 4.98 20.37 -4.29
C VAL A 29 4.99 21.40 -5.42
N GLY A 30 6.14 21.99 -5.76
CA GLY A 30 6.25 23.05 -6.77
C GLY A 30 6.57 22.58 -8.20
N ASN A 31 7.16 21.38 -8.33
CA ASN A 31 7.46 20.75 -9.62
C ASN A 31 7.35 19.22 -9.46
N PRO A 32 6.13 18.70 -9.27
CA PRO A 32 5.92 17.27 -9.20
C PRO A 32 6.41 16.64 -10.51
N LEU A 33 6.97 15.43 -10.42
CA LEU A 33 7.32 14.67 -11.63
C LEU A 33 6.11 14.63 -12.57
N PRO A 34 6.31 14.74 -13.89
CA PRO A 34 5.21 14.61 -14.84
C PRO A 34 4.37 13.37 -14.55
N GLU A 35 3.05 13.48 -14.69
CA GLU A 35 2.08 12.44 -14.32
C GLU A 35 2.45 11.05 -14.87
N HIS A 36 2.86 10.99 -16.13
CA HIS A 36 3.27 9.75 -16.79
C HIS A 36 4.49 9.08 -16.15
N ILE A 37 5.42 9.87 -15.59
CA ILE A 37 6.58 9.34 -14.84
C ILE A 37 6.11 8.81 -13.49
N GLN A 38 5.25 9.55 -12.79
CA GLN A 38 4.69 9.09 -11.52
C GLN A 38 3.89 7.81 -11.67
N MET A 39 3.04 7.72 -12.70
CA MET A 39 2.29 6.53 -13.04
C MET A 39 3.20 5.34 -13.37
N THR A 40 4.29 5.56 -14.11
CA THR A 40 5.26 4.50 -14.43
C THR A 40 5.93 3.96 -13.16
N VAL A 41 6.45 4.87 -12.32
CA VAL A 41 7.06 4.51 -11.03
C VAL A 41 6.06 3.79 -10.13
N PHE A 42 4.82 4.27 -10.07
CA PHE A 42 3.76 3.65 -9.29
C PHE A 42 3.44 2.24 -9.82
N MET A 43 3.25 2.06 -11.13
CA MET A 43 2.97 0.76 -11.72
C MET A 43 4.11 -0.25 -11.54
N ASP A 44 5.36 0.19 -11.61
CA ASP A 44 6.54 -0.66 -11.38
C ASP A 44 6.73 -1.01 -9.90
N SER A 45 6.30 -0.13 -8.99
CA SER A 45 6.30 -0.39 -7.56
C SER A 45 5.28 -1.47 -7.13
N LEU A 46 4.26 -1.73 -7.97
CA LEU A 46 3.28 -2.77 -7.71
C LEU A 46 3.80 -4.16 -8.08
N LYS A 47 3.60 -5.11 -7.16
CA LYS A 47 3.79 -6.53 -7.46
C LYS A 47 2.93 -6.92 -8.66
N VAL A 48 3.47 -7.79 -9.52
CA VAL A 48 2.69 -8.40 -10.59
C VAL A 48 1.52 -9.18 -9.97
N GLY A 49 0.29 -8.78 -10.31
CA GLY A 49 -0.91 -9.27 -9.65
C GLY A 49 -2.18 -8.50 -10.02
N PRO A 50 -3.29 -8.73 -9.30
CA PRO A 50 -4.60 -8.16 -9.63
C PRO A 50 -4.61 -6.63 -9.72
N SER A 51 -4.04 -5.92 -8.73
CA SER A 51 -4.00 -4.45 -8.74
C SER A 51 -3.27 -3.87 -9.95
N ARG A 52 -2.09 -4.42 -10.30
CA ARG A 52 -1.34 -4.00 -11.49
C ARG A 52 -2.10 -4.32 -12.79
N THR A 53 -2.73 -5.50 -12.85
CA THR A 53 -3.56 -5.91 -14.00
C THR A 53 -4.77 -5.00 -14.18
N GLN A 54 -5.41 -4.61 -13.08
CA GLN A 54 -6.59 -3.77 -13.10
C GLN A 54 -6.27 -2.35 -13.60
N LEU A 55 -5.10 -1.81 -13.24
CA LEU A 55 -4.65 -0.52 -13.78
C LEU A 55 -4.45 -0.53 -15.29
N PHE A 56 -3.89 -1.62 -15.85
CA PHE A 56 -3.79 -1.78 -17.30
C PHE A 56 -5.16 -1.84 -17.99
N ARG A 57 -6.19 -2.37 -17.30
CA ARG A 57 -7.54 -2.51 -17.84
C ARG A 57 -8.36 -1.22 -17.77
N VAL A 58 -8.31 -0.52 -16.64
CA VAL A 58 -9.17 0.63 -16.34
C VAL A 58 -8.61 1.93 -16.92
N HIS A 59 -7.30 1.98 -17.21
CA HIS A 59 -6.60 3.14 -17.79
C HIS A 59 -6.85 4.43 -17.00
N ALA A 60 -6.21 4.54 -15.84
CA ALA A 60 -6.28 5.74 -15.00
C ALA A 60 -5.69 6.97 -15.74
N ASN A 61 -6.30 8.14 -15.55
CA ASN A 61 -5.83 9.39 -16.16
C ASN A 61 -4.85 10.15 -15.26
N THR A 62 -4.84 9.82 -13.97
CA THR A 62 -3.95 10.40 -12.96
C THR A 62 -3.38 9.31 -12.04
N THR A 63 -2.29 9.65 -11.37
CA THR A 63 -1.62 8.84 -10.35
C THR A 63 -2.54 8.63 -9.15
N GLU A 64 -3.33 9.64 -8.78
CA GLU A 64 -4.30 9.52 -7.69
C GLU A 64 -5.42 8.53 -8.01
N GLU A 65 -5.97 8.58 -9.24
CA GLU A 65 -6.92 7.57 -9.72
C GLU A 65 -6.29 6.17 -9.71
N ALA A 66 -5.03 6.05 -10.14
CA ALA A 66 -4.32 4.79 -10.12
C ALA A 66 -4.14 4.24 -8.69
N ILE A 67 -3.83 5.11 -7.72
CA ILE A 67 -3.73 4.73 -6.30
C ILE A 67 -5.08 4.22 -5.81
N TRP A 68 -6.17 4.93 -6.10
CA TRP A 68 -7.50 4.53 -5.68
C TRP A 68 -7.92 3.17 -6.25
N ILE A 69 -7.70 2.95 -7.55
CA ILE A 69 -8.00 1.67 -8.22
C ILE A 69 -7.18 0.53 -7.60
N ALA A 70 -5.89 0.73 -7.36
CA ALA A 70 -5.03 -0.31 -6.79
C ALA A 70 -5.46 -0.70 -5.37
N LEU A 71 -5.81 0.29 -4.54
CA LEU A 71 -6.32 0.08 -3.18
C LEU A 71 -7.66 -0.64 -3.17
N GLN A 72 -8.60 -0.22 -4.03
CA GLN A 72 -9.91 -0.85 -4.15
C GLN A 72 -9.79 -2.30 -4.61
N GLU A 73 -8.94 -2.59 -5.59
CA GLU A 73 -8.73 -3.96 -6.08
C GLU A 73 -8.08 -4.84 -5.00
N GLU A 74 -7.11 -4.31 -4.26
CA GLU A 74 -6.48 -5.03 -3.15
C GLU A 74 -7.47 -5.30 -2.02
N TYR A 75 -8.36 -4.36 -1.72
CA TYR A 75 -9.45 -4.55 -0.77
C TYR A 75 -10.44 -5.61 -1.25
N ASN A 76 -10.90 -5.54 -2.50
CA ASN A 76 -11.78 -6.53 -3.12
C ASN A 76 -11.15 -7.92 -3.11
N ARG A 77 -9.86 -8.04 -3.42
CA ARG A 77 -9.10 -9.29 -3.37
C ARG A 77 -9.06 -9.89 -1.96
N ARG A 78 -8.87 -9.05 -0.94
CA ARG A 78 -8.89 -9.48 0.46
C ARG A 78 -10.28 -9.95 0.88
N GLN A 79 -11.34 -9.28 0.44
CA GLN A 79 -12.72 -9.70 0.71
C GLN A 79 -13.10 -10.99 -0.04
N ALA A 80 -12.70 -11.12 -1.31
CA ALA A 80 -12.96 -12.29 -2.14
C ALA A 80 -12.21 -13.54 -1.66
N ARG A 81 -11.18 -13.36 -0.83
CA ARG A 81 -10.52 -14.45 -0.10
C ARG A 81 -11.45 -14.91 1.03
N SER A 82 -12.50 -15.62 0.65
CA SER A 82 -13.32 -16.41 1.57
C SER A 82 -12.40 -17.31 2.41
N PRO A 83 -12.62 -17.46 3.73
CA PRO A 83 -11.96 -18.52 4.46
C PRO A 83 -12.39 -19.82 3.79
N THR A 84 -11.45 -20.49 3.13
CA THR A 84 -11.64 -21.89 2.74
C THR A 84 -11.57 -22.72 4.03
N SER A 85 -12.58 -22.61 4.88
CA SER A 85 -12.74 -23.48 6.04
C SER A 85 -13.75 -24.56 5.69
N VAL A 86 -13.20 -25.75 5.43
CA VAL A 86 -13.79 -27.05 5.79
C VAL A 86 -15.14 -27.38 5.14
N TRP A 87 -15.11 -27.87 3.90
CA TRP A 87 -16.11 -28.85 3.40
C TRP A 87 -15.46 -30.00 2.61
N GLN A 88 -14.16 -30.23 2.77
CA GLN A 88 -13.53 -31.50 2.38
C GLN A 88 -13.51 -32.42 3.60
N GLY A 89 -14.64 -33.05 3.86
CA GLY A 89 -14.83 -34.01 4.93
C GLY A 89 -16.02 -34.88 4.63
N HIS A 90 -15.73 -36.06 4.06
CA HIS A 90 -16.60 -37.23 3.91
C HIS A 90 -17.43 -37.33 2.63
N ASN A 91 -16.80 -37.87 1.58
CA ASN A 91 -17.49 -38.79 0.68
C ASN A 91 -16.62 -40.05 0.52
N VAL A 92 -16.75 -41.02 1.43
CA VAL A 92 -16.29 -42.41 1.23
C VAL A 92 -17.17 -43.38 2.02
N SER A 93 -17.83 -44.27 1.25
CA SER A 93 -18.30 -45.64 1.59
C SER A 93 -19.54 -45.77 2.51
N ALA A 94 -20.55 -46.59 2.24
CA ALA A 94 -20.62 -47.78 1.42
C ALA A 94 -22.05 -47.96 0.87
N GLY A 95 -22.16 -48.20 -0.43
CA GLY A 95 -23.27 -48.97 -0.96
C GLY A 95 -23.03 -50.44 -0.67
N ALA A 96 -23.94 -51.07 0.07
CA ALA A 96 -24.17 -52.51 0.06
C ALA A 96 -25.70 -52.67 0.04
N VAL A 97 -26.26 -52.76 -1.17
CA VAL A 97 -26.90 -53.95 -1.76
C VAL A 97 -27.65 -54.84 -0.74
N GLN A 98 -28.92 -54.99 -1.06
CA GLN A 98 -30.03 -55.81 -0.57
C GLN A 98 -29.69 -57.12 0.16
#